data_AF-A0A1F8J2N7-F1
#
_entry.id   AF-A0A1F8J2N7-F1
#
_cell.length_a   1.000
_cell.length_b   1.000
_cell.length_c   1.000
_cell.angle_alpha   90.00
_cell.angle_beta   90.00
_cell.angle_gamma   90.00
#
_symmetry.space_group_name_H-M   'P 1'
#
loop_
_entity.id
_entity.type
_entity.pdbx_description
1 polymer ?
#
loop_
_entity_poly.entity_id
_entity_poly.type
_entity_poly.pdbx_seq_one_letter_code
_entity_poly.pdbx_strand_id
1 'polypeptide(L)'
;MRFQPIYQTYIWGGDRIRKQFHRPIQEPKVAESWEISDREDGMSVCLNGPFKGKTLHTLVLEMKEDLLGLEQKMERFPILTKIIDAKENLSIQVHPDSLSASKLHGEPKAEMYVALEDSTFYAGLDKGVDEQRFRKAIQAGNAETLLSKLDLTKGEFAFLPGGMIHAILKGSFVYEIQQNSDTTYRLYDWGRGRELHLEKGLEAIRWDYPPAAKIEPRNLSSDLHHQFVLLTACEFFVVERFDIFKALHIAPIPKSFQIYYCLEGEAQIGVDGHEERIEPGMTYLIPAACKTIDFNGKCRVIRIRLPCVA
;
A
#
# COMPACT_ATOMS: atom_id res chain seq x y z
N MET A 1 -5.57 -17.17 -1.65
CA MET A 1 -6.86 -16.64 -1.16
C MET A 1 -7.11 -15.28 -1.77
N ARG A 2 -8.37 -14.94 -2.07
CA ARG A 2 -8.83 -13.59 -2.44
C ARG A 2 -9.77 -13.06 -1.37
N PHE A 3 -9.83 -11.74 -1.21
CA PHE A 3 -10.69 -11.09 -0.24
C PHE A 3 -11.67 -10.15 -0.91
N GLN A 4 -12.84 -9.98 -0.29
CA GLN A 4 -13.84 -9.01 -0.71
C GLN A 4 -13.25 -7.61 -0.49
N PRO A 5 -13.07 -6.81 -1.55
CA PRO A 5 -12.57 -5.45 -1.36
C PRO A 5 -13.58 -4.62 -0.56
N ILE A 6 -13.05 -3.76 0.30
CA ILE A 6 -13.85 -2.81 1.10
C ILE A 6 -13.73 -1.44 0.44
N TYR A 7 -14.87 -0.88 0.02
CA TYR A 7 -14.90 0.39 -0.69
C TYR A 7 -15.20 1.54 0.26
N GLN A 8 -14.29 2.52 0.31
CA GLN A 8 -14.47 3.75 1.07
C GLN A 8 -14.90 4.88 0.14
N THR A 9 -16.00 5.57 0.46
CA THR A 9 -16.62 6.59 -0.41
C THR A 9 -16.27 8.03 0.01
N TYR A 10 -15.02 8.27 0.41
CA TYR A 10 -14.59 9.58 0.89
C TYR A 10 -14.83 10.70 -0.13
N ILE A 11 -14.88 11.94 0.36
CA ILE A 11 -15.25 13.13 -0.42
C ILE A 11 -14.40 13.35 -1.67
N TRP A 12 -13.15 12.89 -1.66
CA TRP A 12 -12.17 13.05 -2.72
C TRP A 12 -12.18 11.91 -3.77
N GLY A 13 -13.03 10.90 -3.60
CA GLY A 13 -13.03 9.70 -4.44
C GLY A 13 -13.54 9.92 -5.88
N GLY A 14 -13.00 9.12 -6.79
CA GLY A 14 -13.39 9.07 -8.21
C GLY A 14 -14.21 7.85 -8.58
N ASP A 15 -14.22 7.48 -9.86
CA ASP A 15 -14.94 6.31 -10.37
C ASP A 15 -14.07 5.34 -11.19
N ARG A 16 -12.73 5.52 -11.18
CA ARG A 16 -11.78 4.71 -11.93
C ARG A 16 -11.73 3.28 -11.42
N ILE A 17 -11.76 3.04 -10.10
CA ILE A 17 -11.77 1.68 -9.52
C ILE A 17 -12.90 0.84 -10.12
N ARG A 18 -14.11 1.41 -10.22
CA ARG A 18 -15.27 0.76 -10.82
C ARG A 18 -15.08 0.53 -12.32
N LYS A 19 -14.68 1.58 -13.06
CA LYS A 19 -14.62 1.56 -14.53
C LYS A 19 -13.47 0.70 -15.07
N GLN A 20 -12.29 0.82 -14.50
CA GLN A 20 -11.06 0.21 -15.00
C GLN A 20 -10.98 -1.27 -14.65
N PHE A 21 -11.44 -1.67 -13.47
CA PHE A 21 -11.44 -3.07 -13.04
C PHE A 21 -12.80 -3.76 -13.20
N HIS A 22 -13.78 -3.08 -13.80
CA HIS A 22 -15.14 -3.58 -14.02
C HIS A 22 -15.78 -4.16 -12.74
N ARG A 23 -15.47 -3.57 -11.58
CA ARG A 23 -15.92 -4.05 -10.28
C ARG A 23 -17.42 -3.75 -10.12
N PRO A 24 -18.22 -4.67 -9.54
CA PRO A 24 -19.66 -4.50 -9.36
C PRO A 24 -19.98 -3.55 -8.18
N ILE A 25 -19.56 -2.29 -8.31
CA ILE A 25 -19.70 -1.24 -7.30
C ILE A 25 -20.96 -0.43 -7.62
N GLN A 26 -21.85 -0.28 -6.63
CA GLN A 26 -23.10 0.49 -6.80
C GLN A 26 -22.86 1.98 -6.58
N GLU A 27 -21.90 2.31 -5.73
CA GLU A 27 -21.55 3.66 -5.35
C GLU A 27 -21.02 4.43 -6.58
N PRO A 28 -21.48 5.67 -6.80
CA PRO A 28 -21.04 6.47 -7.95
C PRO A 28 -19.58 6.91 -7.82
N LYS A 29 -19.05 6.95 -6.59
CA LYS A 29 -17.66 7.30 -6.29
C LYS A 29 -17.07 6.36 -5.24
N VAL A 30 -15.82 5.95 -5.44
CA VAL A 30 -15.01 5.19 -4.50
C VAL A 30 -13.64 5.84 -4.43
N ALA A 31 -13.25 6.20 -3.22
CA ALA A 31 -11.99 6.84 -2.90
C ALA A 31 -10.89 5.81 -2.68
N GLU A 32 -11.19 4.79 -1.86
CA GLU A 32 -10.27 3.70 -1.56
C GLU A 32 -10.96 2.37 -1.81
N SER A 33 -10.19 1.40 -2.29
CA SER A 33 -10.53 -0.01 -2.20
C SER A 33 -9.48 -0.69 -1.35
N TRP A 34 -9.84 -1.15 -0.16
CA TRP A 34 -8.93 -1.91 0.69
C TRP A 34 -8.94 -3.35 0.22
N GLU A 35 -7.78 -3.82 -0.22
CA GLU A 35 -7.61 -5.11 -0.89
C GLU A 35 -7.21 -6.22 0.10
N ILE A 36 -6.40 -5.87 1.11
CA ILE A 36 -6.02 -6.70 2.25
C ILE A 36 -6.08 -5.82 3.49
N SER A 37 -6.86 -6.22 4.49
CA SER A 37 -7.04 -5.46 5.72
C SER A 37 -7.46 -6.37 6.88
N ASP A 38 -6.76 -6.24 8.00
CA ASP A 38 -7.09 -6.87 9.28
C ASP A 38 -7.33 -5.76 10.33
N ARG A 39 -8.43 -5.01 10.12
CA ARG A 39 -8.85 -3.89 10.97
C ARG A 39 -10.36 -3.94 11.21
N GLU A 40 -10.77 -3.47 12.38
CA GLU A 40 -12.19 -3.47 12.80
C GLU A 40 -13.07 -2.59 11.91
N ASP A 41 -12.54 -1.46 11.42
CA ASP A 41 -13.21 -0.50 10.54
C ASP A 41 -13.20 -0.89 9.06
N GLY A 42 -12.54 -2.00 8.72
CA GLY A 42 -12.47 -2.53 7.37
C GLY A 42 -11.86 -3.92 7.36
N MET A 43 -12.60 -4.92 7.80
CA MET A 43 -12.11 -6.30 7.90
C MET A 43 -12.26 -7.07 6.59
N SER A 44 -11.16 -7.59 6.04
CA SER A 44 -11.19 -8.43 4.84
C SER A 44 -11.86 -9.77 5.10
N VAL A 45 -12.73 -10.20 4.18
CA VAL A 45 -13.42 -11.50 4.22
C VAL A 45 -13.04 -12.33 3.00
N CYS A 46 -12.60 -13.56 3.20
CA CYS A 46 -12.14 -14.43 2.13
C CYS A 46 -13.29 -14.79 1.18
N LEU A 47 -13.07 -14.69 -0.14
CA LEU A 47 -14.08 -14.88 -1.18
C LEU A 47 -14.20 -16.31 -1.69
N ASN A 48 -13.13 -17.09 -1.55
CA ASN A 48 -12.91 -18.31 -2.33
C ASN A 48 -12.27 -19.43 -1.51
N GLY A 49 -12.33 -20.63 -2.08
CA GLY A 49 -11.69 -21.81 -1.51
C GLY A 49 -12.26 -22.24 -0.15
N PRO A 50 -11.51 -23.06 0.62
CA PRO A 50 -11.98 -23.64 1.88
C PRO A 50 -12.15 -22.61 3.00
N PHE A 51 -11.57 -21.42 2.85
CA PHE A 51 -11.62 -20.33 3.82
C PHE A 51 -12.71 -19.30 3.52
N LYS A 52 -13.53 -19.50 2.48
CA LYS A 52 -14.59 -18.58 2.08
C LYS A 52 -15.49 -18.21 3.27
N GLY A 53 -15.71 -16.91 3.46
CA GLY A 53 -16.52 -16.35 4.54
C GLY A 53 -15.77 -16.12 5.84
N LYS A 54 -14.54 -16.64 6.02
CA LYS A 54 -13.70 -16.30 7.17
C LYS A 54 -13.07 -14.91 7.01
N THR A 55 -12.97 -14.18 8.11
CA THR A 55 -12.24 -12.91 8.14
C THR A 55 -10.73 -13.17 8.12
N LEU A 56 -9.96 -12.19 7.64
CA LEU A 56 -8.50 -12.26 7.71
C LEU A 56 -8.02 -12.38 9.17
N HIS A 57 -8.67 -11.68 10.11
CA HIS A 57 -8.36 -11.81 11.53
C HIS A 57 -8.50 -13.25 12.05
N THR A 58 -9.62 -13.90 11.74
CA THR A 58 -9.84 -15.30 12.14
C THR A 58 -8.78 -16.21 11.53
N LEU A 59 -8.40 -15.99 10.26
CA LEU A 59 -7.34 -16.76 9.62
C LEU A 59 -5.97 -16.54 10.28
N VAL A 60 -5.66 -15.32 10.70
CA VAL A 60 -4.42 -15.02 11.47
C VAL A 60 -4.38 -15.81 12.78
N LEU A 61 -5.47 -15.79 13.55
CA LEU A 61 -5.53 -16.47 14.84
C LEU A 61 -5.54 -18.01 14.72
N GLU A 62 -6.20 -18.54 13.70
CA GLU A 62 -6.33 -19.99 13.49
C GLU A 62 -5.12 -20.61 12.80
N MET A 63 -4.61 -19.98 11.73
CA MET A 63 -3.52 -20.53 10.92
C MET A 63 -2.13 -20.17 11.47
N LYS A 64 -2.00 -19.03 12.15
CA LYS A 64 -0.74 -18.56 12.78
C LYS A 64 0.45 -18.67 11.82
N GLU A 65 1.45 -19.49 12.13
CA GLU A 65 2.65 -19.68 11.31
C GLU A 65 2.34 -20.21 9.91
N ASP A 66 1.27 -20.99 9.72
CA ASP A 66 0.90 -21.49 8.38
C ASP A 66 0.50 -20.34 7.46
N LEU A 67 -0.10 -19.28 8.02
CA LEU A 67 -0.40 -18.05 7.29
C LEU A 67 0.80 -17.11 7.29
N LEU A 68 1.24 -16.69 8.47
CA LEU A 68 2.18 -15.59 8.65
C LEU A 68 3.62 -15.95 8.30
N GLY A 69 4.02 -17.18 8.57
CA GLY A 69 5.38 -17.68 8.47
C GLY A 69 5.94 -18.20 9.78
N LEU A 70 6.95 -19.06 9.70
CA LEU A 70 7.67 -19.60 10.85
C LEU A 70 8.20 -18.46 11.74
N GLU A 71 8.09 -18.63 13.06
CA GLU A 71 8.56 -17.70 14.09
C GLU A 71 7.80 -16.36 14.14
N GLN A 72 6.80 -16.15 13.27
CA GLN A 72 5.95 -14.96 13.29
C GLN A 72 4.89 -15.09 14.39
N LYS A 73 4.90 -14.15 15.34
CA LYS A 73 4.02 -14.16 16.53
C LYS A 73 2.99 -13.03 16.56
N MET A 74 2.64 -12.50 15.39
CA MET A 74 1.73 -11.38 15.28
C MET A 74 0.28 -11.84 15.49
N GLU A 75 -0.50 -11.08 16.25
CA GLU A 75 -1.93 -11.34 16.48
C GLU A 75 -2.84 -10.64 15.46
N ARG A 76 -2.26 -9.75 14.66
CA ARG A 76 -2.92 -9.06 13.54
C ARG A 76 -2.05 -9.16 12.30
N PHE A 77 -2.68 -9.23 11.14
CA PHE A 77 -1.99 -9.17 9.87
C PHE A 77 -1.27 -7.81 9.72
N PRO A 78 0.01 -7.76 9.36
CA PRO A 78 0.83 -6.56 9.54
C PRO A 78 0.73 -5.53 8.40
N ILE A 79 0.08 -5.88 7.28
CA ILE A 79 0.05 -5.05 6.07
C ILE A 79 -1.39 -4.71 5.69
N LEU A 80 -1.61 -3.45 5.31
CA LEU A 80 -2.82 -2.97 4.65
C LEU A 80 -2.46 -2.58 3.22
N THR A 81 -3.22 -3.05 2.25
CA THR A 81 -3.05 -2.64 0.85
C THR A 81 -4.32 -2.02 0.30
N LYS A 82 -4.16 -0.96 -0.48
CA LYS A 82 -5.28 -0.17 -1.00
C LYS A 82 -5.06 0.22 -2.45
N ILE A 83 -6.16 0.39 -3.17
CA ILE A 83 -6.19 1.17 -4.40
C ILE A 83 -6.83 2.52 -4.07
N ILE A 84 -6.19 3.62 -4.46
CA ILE A 84 -6.63 4.98 -4.16
C ILE A 84 -6.92 5.72 -5.47
N ASP A 85 -8.15 6.26 -5.60
CA ASP A 85 -8.58 7.11 -6.71
C ASP A 85 -8.84 8.55 -6.23
N ALA A 86 -7.83 9.40 -6.40
CA ALA A 86 -7.88 10.80 -5.98
C ALA A 86 -8.51 11.68 -7.06
N LYS A 87 -9.83 11.85 -7.04
CA LYS A 87 -10.53 12.82 -7.91
C LYS A 87 -10.34 14.27 -7.45
N GLU A 88 -10.08 14.46 -6.16
CA GLU A 88 -9.69 15.73 -5.55
C GLU A 88 -8.46 15.52 -4.66
N ASN A 89 -7.80 16.61 -4.25
CA ASN A 89 -6.66 16.51 -3.35
C ASN A 89 -7.06 15.82 -2.02
N LEU A 90 -6.24 14.88 -1.57
CA LEU A 90 -6.29 14.41 -0.19
C LEU A 90 -5.70 15.48 0.73
N SER A 91 -5.92 15.35 2.04
CA SER A 91 -5.31 16.27 3.01
C SER A 91 -3.79 16.22 2.95
N ILE A 92 -3.15 17.35 3.26
CA ILE A 92 -1.75 17.34 3.70
C ILE A 92 -1.72 16.70 5.08
N GLN A 93 -0.93 15.65 5.21
CA GLN A 93 -0.92 14.79 6.37
C GLN A 93 0.48 14.25 6.65
N VAL A 94 0.65 13.71 7.84
CA VAL A 94 1.83 12.96 8.25
C VAL A 94 1.37 11.75 9.06
N HIS A 95 2.08 10.65 8.87
CA HIS A 95 1.93 9.46 9.69
C HIS A 95 3.09 9.37 10.67
N PRO A 96 2.91 8.89 11.90
CA PRO A 96 4.04 8.74 12.82
C PRO A 96 4.99 7.62 12.38
N ASP A 97 6.28 7.80 12.67
CA ASP A 97 7.26 6.70 12.71
C ASP A 97 7.13 5.88 14.02
N SER A 98 7.92 4.82 14.18
CA SER A 98 7.89 3.98 15.39
C SER A 98 8.14 4.77 16.68
N LEU A 99 8.98 5.80 16.64
CA LEU A 99 9.34 6.61 17.81
C LEU A 99 8.18 7.53 18.22
N SER A 100 7.70 8.33 17.27
CA SER A 100 6.59 9.27 17.47
C SER A 100 5.26 8.56 17.72
N ALA A 101 5.02 7.39 17.11
CA ALA A 101 3.81 6.60 17.35
C ALA A 101 3.68 6.19 18.82
N SER A 102 4.77 5.71 19.41
CA SER A 102 4.82 5.36 20.84
C SER A 102 4.49 6.56 21.74
N LYS A 103 5.07 7.73 21.43
CA LYS A 103 4.86 8.96 22.19
C LYS A 103 3.46 9.55 22.03
N LEU A 104 2.89 9.47 20.83
CA LEU A 104 1.61 10.08 20.48
C LEU A 104 0.41 9.13 20.65
N HIS A 105 0.67 7.91 21.17
CA HIS A 105 -0.29 6.82 21.31
C HIS A 105 -0.98 6.49 19.97
N GLY A 106 -0.20 6.40 18.90
CA GLY A 106 -0.62 6.01 17.56
C GLY A 106 0.04 4.72 17.09
N GLU A 107 -0.25 4.34 15.85
CA GLU A 107 0.37 3.20 15.16
C GLU A 107 1.35 3.70 14.09
N PRO A 108 2.60 3.22 14.05
CA PRO A 108 3.55 3.65 13.02
C PRO A 108 3.05 3.27 11.63
N LYS A 109 3.33 4.13 10.65
CA LYS A 109 2.91 3.88 9.27
C LYS A 109 3.92 4.45 8.28
N ALA A 110 4.79 3.56 7.81
CA ALA A 110 5.46 3.70 6.53
C ALA A 110 4.57 3.15 5.40
N GLU A 111 4.72 3.74 4.23
CA GLU A 111 3.93 3.43 3.05
C GLU A 111 4.79 3.42 1.77
N MET A 112 4.27 2.78 0.74
CA MET A 112 4.82 2.78 -0.60
C MET A 112 3.69 2.97 -1.59
N TYR A 113 3.90 3.86 -2.55
CA TYR A 113 2.96 4.12 -3.64
C TYR A 113 3.50 3.52 -4.92
N VAL A 114 2.60 2.89 -5.67
CA VAL A 114 2.84 2.44 -7.04
C VAL A 114 1.81 3.10 -7.93
N ALA A 115 2.28 3.90 -8.89
CA ALA A 115 1.44 4.59 -9.84
C ALA A 115 0.75 3.60 -10.78
N LEU A 116 -0.58 3.50 -10.72
CA LEU A 116 -1.39 2.74 -11.66
C LEU A 116 -1.69 3.55 -12.94
N GLU A 117 -1.69 4.87 -12.79
CA GLU A 117 -1.66 5.89 -13.83
C GLU A 117 -0.74 7.03 -13.36
N ASP A 118 -0.47 7.98 -14.25
CA ASP A 118 0.30 9.18 -13.91
C ASP A 118 -0.33 9.89 -12.70
N SER A 119 0.51 10.11 -11.69
CA SER A 119 0.09 10.51 -10.35
C SER A 119 1.03 11.57 -9.79
N THR A 120 0.48 12.45 -8.98
CA THR A 120 1.19 13.58 -8.40
C THR A 120 0.98 13.61 -6.89
N PHE A 121 2.06 13.89 -6.16
CA PHE A 121 2.08 13.98 -4.72
C PHE A 121 2.80 15.24 -4.27
N TYR A 122 2.47 15.70 -3.07
CA TYR A 122 3.48 16.32 -2.21
C TYR A 122 4.11 15.23 -1.36
N ALA A 123 5.44 15.21 -1.26
CA ALA A 123 6.16 14.21 -0.47
C ALA A 123 7.48 14.79 0.07
N GLY A 124 7.41 15.26 1.31
CA GLY A 124 8.47 15.96 2.02
C GLY A 124 8.37 17.48 1.95
N LEU A 125 9.14 18.14 2.83
CA LEU A 125 9.26 19.59 2.91
C LEU A 125 10.38 20.08 2.01
N ASP A 126 10.24 21.29 1.48
CA ASP A 126 11.34 21.98 0.83
C ASP A 126 12.49 22.25 1.81
N LYS A 127 13.71 22.32 1.29
CA LYS A 127 14.92 22.48 2.10
C LYS A 127 14.84 23.73 2.99
N GLY A 128 15.07 23.54 4.28
CA GLY A 128 15.14 24.62 5.27
C GLY A 128 13.78 25.13 5.74
N VAL A 129 12.69 24.41 5.47
CA VAL A 129 11.40 24.66 6.14
C VAL A 129 11.46 24.15 7.57
N ASP A 130 11.11 25.02 8.51
CA ASP A 130 10.98 24.69 9.93
C ASP A 130 9.52 24.77 10.40
N GLU A 131 9.29 24.38 11.65
CA GLU A 131 7.96 24.37 12.26
C GLU A 131 7.30 25.75 12.25
N GLN A 132 8.06 26.82 12.56
CA GLN A 132 7.51 28.17 12.63
C GLN A 132 6.99 28.63 11.26
N ARG A 133 7.77 28.41 10.21
CA ARG A 133 7.40 28.75 8.84
C ARG A 133 6.22 27.91 8.38
N PHE A 134 6.20 26.63 8.71
CA PHE A 134 5.10 25.74 8.33
C PHE A 134 3.78 26.09 9.03
N ARG A 135 3.80 26.41 10.34
CA ARG A 135 2.62 26.91 11.07
C ARG A 135 2.03 28.18 10.43
N LYS A 136 2.89 29.14 10.05
CA LYS A 136 2.45 30.36 9.37
C LYS A 136 1.78 30.06 8.04
N ALA A 137 2.30 29.10 7.27
CA ALA A 137 1.71 28.72 5.99
C ALA A 137 0.35 28.02 6.14
N ILE A 138 0.19 27.16 7.17
CA ILE A 138 -1.11 26.57 7.50
C ILE A 138 -2.14 27.67 7.84
N GLN A 139 -1.77 28.63 8.69
CA GLN A 139 -2.65 29.75 9.07
C GLN A 139 -3.03 30.63 7.87
N ALA A 140 -2.11 30.80 6.92
CA ALA A 140 -2.34 31.54 5.68
C ALA A 140 -3.08 30.71 4.61
N GLY A 141 -3.34 29.43 4.84
CA GLY A 141 -4.03 28.54 3.89
C GLY A 141 -3.20 28.17 2.66
N ASN A 142 -1.87 28.20 2.76
CA ASN A 142 -0.94 27.95 1.63
C ASN A 142 0.20 26.99 2.01
N ALA A 143 -0.06 26.04 2.89
CA ALA A 143 0.93 25.06 3.39
C ALA A 143 1.62 24.28 2.25
N GLU A 144 0.93 24.03 1.14
CA GLU A 144 1.44 23.35 -0.04
C GLU A 144 2.62 24.07 -0.71
N THR A 145 2.77 25.39 -0.49
CA THR A 145 3.87 26.18 -1.05
C THR A 145 5.24 25.87 -0.43
N LEU A 146 5.26 25.07 0.64
CA LEU A 146 6.46 24.63 1.35
C LEU A 146 6.77 23.15 1.13
N LEU A 147 6.00 22.47 0.27
CA LEU A 147 6.12 21.04 0.05
C LEU A 147 6.75 20.75 -1.30
N SER A 148 7.60 19.73 -1.31
CA SER A 148 8.22 19.24 -2.53
C SER A 148 7.24 18.36 -3.31
N LYS A 149 7.10 18.67 -4.60
CA LYS A 149 6.24 17.93 -5.53
C LYS A 149 6.97 16.70 -6.06
N LEU A 150 6.27 15.57 -6.11
CA LEU A 150 6.73 14.32 -6.71
C LEU A 150 5.72 13.88 -7.76
N ASP A 151 6.19 13.70 -9.00
CA ASP A 151 5.38 13.18 -10.10
C ASP A 151 5.84 11.75 -10.41
N LEU A 152 4.92 10.79 -10.41
CA LEU A 152 5.14 9.39 -10.80
C LEU A 152 4.35 9.09 -12.07
N THR A 153 5.02 8.52 -13.06
CA THR A 153 4.36 7.95 -14.25
C THR A 153 3.92 6.52 -13.97
N LYS A 154 2.98 6.00 -14.75
CA LYS A 154 2.48 4.62 -14.59
C LYS A 154 3.63 3.60 -14.43
N GLY A 155 3.56 2.83 -13.35
CA GLY A 155 4.53 1.78 -13.00
C GLY A 155 5.74 2.26 -12.19
N GLU A 156 5.94 3.57 -12.03
CA GLU A 156 6.90 4.13 -11.07
C GLU A 156 6.35 4.08 -9.64
N PHE A 157 7.26 4.19 -8.68
CA PHE A 157 6.96 4.00 -7.28
C PHE A 157 7.83 4.88 -6.39
N ALA A 158 7.31 5.15 -5.20
CA ALA A 158 7.98 5.92 -4.16
C ALA A 158 7.70 5.29 -2.79
N PHE A 159 8.68 5.39 -1.90
CA PHE A 159 8.54 4.98 -0.51
C PHE A 159 8.50 6.22 0.39
N LEU A 160 7.54 6.24 1.30
CA LEU A 160 7.33 7.32 2.25
C LEU A 160 7.48 6.71 3.66
N PRO A 161 8.60 6.97 4.36
CA PRO A 161 8.75 6.56 5.74
C PRO A 161 7.78 7.30 6.66
N GLY A 162 7.47 6.71 7.82
CA GLY A 162 6.77 7.42 8.88
C GLY A 162 7.50 8.72 9.24
N GLY A 163 6.73 9.78 9.46
CA GLY A 163 7.18 11.13 9.74
C GLY A 163 7.40 12.02 8.52
N MET A 164 7.24 11.47 7.31
CA MET A 164 7.23 12.26 6.09
C MET A 164 5.87 12.94 5.89
N ILE A 165 5.87 14.27 5.75
CA ILE A 165 4.68 15.00 5.34
C ILE A 165 4.38 14.74 3.87
N HIS A 166 3.12 14.49 3.53
CA HIS A 166 2.73 14.19 2.15
C HIS A 166 1.25 14.50 1.89
N ALA A 167 0.88 14.48 0.62
CA ALA A 167 -0.51 14.50 0.15
C ALA A 167 -0.61 13.86 -1.23
N ILE A 168 -1.61 13.01 -1.43
CA ILE A 168 -1.97 12.52 -2.77
C ILE A 168 -2.81 13.61 -3.46
N LEU A 169 -2.37 14.06 -4.63
CA LEU A 169 -3.05 15.14 -5.36
C LEU A 169 -4.08 14.61 -6.36
N LYS A 170 -5.00 15.49 -6.70
CA LYS A 170 -6.02 15.29 -7.73
C LYS A 170 -5.43 14.71 -9.02
N GLY A 171 -6.11 13.70 -9.55
CA GLY A 171 -5.71 12.96 -10.75
C GLY A 171 -4.95 11.68 -10.44
N SER A 172 -4.38 11.52 -9.25
CA SER A 172 -3.56 10.35 -8.92
C SER A 172 -4.37 9.07 -8.79
N PHE A 173 -3.81 7.97 -9.30
CA PHE A 173 -4.34 6.63 -9.15
C PHE A 173 -3.23 5.68 -8.76
N VAL A 174 -3.28 5.17 -7.53
CA VAL A 174 -2.18 4.41 -6.95
C VAL A 174 -2.63 3.14 -6.29
N TYR A 175 -1.72 2.16 -6.26
CA TYR A 175 -1.75 1.09 -5.30
C TYR A 175 -0.83 1.44 -4.14
N GLU A 176 -1.42 1.56 -2.95
CA GLU A 176 -0.74 1.88 -1.69
C GLU A 176 -0.50 0.59 -0.90
N ILE A 177 0.74 0.45 -0.41
CA ILE A 177 1.17 -0.63 0.46
C ILE A 177 1.65 0.02 1.74
N GLN A 178 1.03 -0.31 2.87
CA GLN A 178 1.33 0.32 4.15
C GLN A 178 1.37 -0.71 5.28
N GLN A 179 1.98 -0.32 6.40
CA GLN A 179 1.73 -1.01 7.66
C GLN A 179 0.22 -1.05 7.95
N ASN A 180 -0.25 -2.06 8.67
CA ASN A 180 -1.62 -2.11 9.16
C ASN A 180 -1.84 -1.06 10.26
N SER A 181 -2.01 0.20 9.83
CA SER A 181 -2.21 1.39 10.64
C SER A 181 -3.18 2.32 9.95
N ASP A 182 -4.08 2.94 10.71
CA ASP A 182 -4.94 4.03 10.24
C ASP A 182 -4.59 5.37 10.90
N THR A 183 -3.45 5.45 11.59
CA THR A 183 -3.04 6.68 12.28
C THR A 183 -2.64 7.75 11.27
N THR A 184 -3.44 8.81 11.17
CA THR A 184 -3.22 9.93 10.25
C THR A 184 -3.35 11.26 10.96
N TYR A 185 -2.27 12.05 11.01
CA TYR A 185 -2.34 13.42 11.51
C TYR A 185 -2.52 14.39 10.35
N ARG A 186 -3.76 14.81 10.18
CA ARG A 186 -4.16 15.81 9.18
C ARG A 186 -3.67 17.20 9.57
N LEU A 187 -2.85 17.81 8.71
CA LEU A 187 -2.25 19.13 8.95
C LEU A 187 -2.99 20.24 8.21
N TYR A 188 -3.44 19.97 6.98
CA TYR A 188 -4.21 20.92 6.19
C TYR A 188 -5.16 20.19 5.24
N ASP A 189 -6.35 20.73 5.05
CA ASP A 189 -7.42 20.07 4.29
C ASP A 189 -8.14 20.98 3.30
N TRP A 190 -7.44 21.97 2.76
CA TRP A 190 -7.96 22.85 1.69
C TRP A 190 -9.25 23.58 2.10
N GLY A 191 -9.38 23.92 3.39
CA GLY A 191 -10.57 24.60 3.93
C GLY A 191 -11.83 23.73 4.07
N ARG A 192 -11.76 22.40 3.91
CA ARG A 192 -12.94 21.50 3.93
C ARG A 192 -13.50 21.20 5.33
N GLY A 193 -13.01 21.86 6.38
CA GLY A 193 -13.58 21.80 7.74
C GLY A 193 -13.47 20.45 8.47
N ARG A 194 -12.74 19.46 7.94
CA ARG A 194 -12.44 18.22 8.65
C ARG A 194 -11.45 18.47 9.78
N GLU A 195 -11.51 17.61 10.80
CA GLU A 195 -10.61 17.67 11.96
C GLU A 195 -9.13 17.68 11.53
N LEU A 196 -8.40 18.63 12.10
CA LEU A 196 -6.95 18.77 11.98
C LEU A 196 -6.29 18.34 13.29
N HIS A 197 -5.12 17.73 13.18
CA HIS A 197 -4.33 17.20 14.29
C HIS A 197 -2.99 17.93 14.35
N LEU A 198 -3.02 19.27 14.40
CA LEU A 198 -1.83 20.10 14.20
C LEU A 198 -0.69 19.75 15.15
N GLU A 199 -0.92 19.74 16.46
CA GLU A 199 0.15 19.50 17.43
C GLU A 199 0.75 18.10 17.28
N LYS A 200 -0.11 17.06 17.18
CA LYS A 200 0.36 15.68 16.96
C LYS A 200 1.11 15.53 15.63
N GLY A 201 0.62 16.17 14.57
CA GLY A 201 1.26 16.11 13.25
C GLY A 201 2.61 16.81 13.24
N LEU A 202 2.72 18.01 13.82
CA LEU A 202 4.00 18.73 13.89
C LEU A 202 5.04 17.97 14.72
N GLU A 203 4.60 17.30 15.77
CA GLU A 203 5.44 16.42 16.58
C GLU A 203 5.86 15.12 15.86
N ALA A 204 5.02 14.61 14.95
CA ALA A 204 5.33 13.44 14.14
C ALA A 204 6.26 13.75 12.95
N ILE A 205 6.35 15.01 12.50
CA ILE A 205 7.18 15.38 11.35
C ILE A 205 8.67 15.16 11.65
N ARG A 206 9.34 14.48 10.71
CA ARG A 206 10.79 14.41 10.64
C ARG A 206 11.30 15.53 9.75
N TRP A 207 11.58 16.67 10.38
CA TRP A 207 11.97 17.93 9.72
C TRP A 207 13.28 17.83 8.93
N ASP A 208 14.10 16.82 9.23
CA ASP A 208 15.39 16.54 8.59
C ASP A 208 15.28 15.61 7.38
N TYR A 209 14.10 15.03 7.10
CA TYR A 209 13.93 14.16 5.95
C TYR A 209 14.09 14.92 4.63
N PRO A 210 14.87 14.38 3.67
CA PRO A 210 14.84 14.91 2.32
C PRO A 210 13.46 14.64 1.69
N PRO A 211 13.06 15.44 0.68
CA PRO A 211 11.94 15.10 -0.18
C PRO A 211 12.01 13.68 -0.70
N ALA A 212 10.86 13.02 -0.84
CA ALA A 212 10.83 11.70 -1.46
C ALA A 212 11.31 11.78 -2.90
N ALA A 213 12.00 10.72 -3.32
CA ALA A 213 12.40 10.52 -4.70
C ALA A 213 11.71 9.27 -5.26
N LYS A 214 11.65 9.23 -6.59
CA LYS A 214 11.36 7.99 -7.31
C LYS A 214 12.39 6.94 -6.92
N ILE A 215 11.93 5.71 -6.74
CA ILE A 215 12.85 4.62 -6.48
C ILE A 215 13.34 4.04 -7.80
N GLU A 216 14.65 3.87 -7.92
CA GLU A 216 15.26 3.09 -8.99
C GLU A 216 15.21 1.60 -8.64
N PRO A 217 14.48 0.76 -9.40
CA PRO A 217 14.37 -0.66 -9.09
C PRO A 217 15.72 -1.36 -9.23
N ARG A 218 16.04 -2.23 -8.26
CA ARG A 218 17.24 -3.07 -8.32
C ARG A 218 16.91 -4.40 -9.00
N ASN A 219 17.44 -4.63 -10.20
CA ASN A 219 17.35 -5.92 -10.87
C ASN A 219 17.98 -7.03 -10.00
N LEU A 220 17.20 -8.08 -9.70
CA LEU A 220 17.68 -9.25 -8.96
C LEU A 220 17.98 -10.42 -9.90
N SER A 221 17.11 -10.66 -10.88
CA SER A 221 17.34 -11.66 -11.94
C SER A 221 16.54 -11.31 -13.18
N SER A 222 17.04 -11.67 -14.36
CA SER A 222 16.29 -11.55 -15.61
C SER A 222 16.73 -12.63 -16.58
N ASP A 223 15.76 -13.24 -17.28
CA ASP A 223 15.99 -14.16 -18.37
C ASP A 223 14.89 -14.01 -19.45
N LEU A 224 14.75 -15.02 -20.34
CA LEU A 224 13.76 -15.01 -21.41
C LEU A 224 12.31 -15.20 -20.93
N HIS A 225 12.10 -15.59 -19.67
CA HIS A 225 10.82 -15.92 -19.08
C HIS A 225 10.36 -14.87 -18.06
N HIS A 226 11.28 -14.21 -17.36
CA HIS A 226 10.91 -13.17 -16.40
C HIS A 226 11.95 -12.06 -16.20
N GLN A 227 11.49 -10.97 -15.61
CA GLN A 227 12.32 -9.98 -14.90
C GLN A 227 11.85 -9.90 -13.45
N PHE A 228 12.78 -10.05 -12.52
CA PHE A 228 12.54 -9.93 -11.08
C PHE A 228 13.35 -8.76 -10.53
N VAL A 229 12.65 -7.79 -9.95
CA VAL A 229 13.25 -6.57 -9.40
C VAL A 229 12.81 -6.33 -7.96
N LEU A 230 13.73 -5.84 -7.15
CA LEU A 230 13.44 -5.30 -5.83
C LEU A 230 13.04 -3.84 -5.98
N LEU A 231 11.86 -3.48 -5.45
CA LEU A 231 11.39 -2.10 -5.44
C LEU A 231 11.79 -1.42 -4.12
N THR A 232 11.48 -2.03 -2.98
CA THR A 232 11.91 -1.53 -1.67
C THR A 232 12.06 -2.66 -0.66
N ALA A 233 12.92 -2.45 0.32
CA ALA A 233 13.03 -3.29 1.50
C ALA A 233 13.19 -2.36 2.72
N CYS A 234 12.18 -2.36 3.60
CA CYS A 234 12.23 -1.64 4.87
C CYS A 234 12.05 -2.62 6.03
N GLU A 235 11.99 -2.11 7.25
CA GLU A 235 11.79 -2.92 8.47
C GLU A 235 10.44 -3.67 8.48
N PHE A 236 9.44 -3.17 7.75
CA PHE A 236 8.06 -3.67 7.85
C PHE A 236 7.66 -4.58 6.69
N PHE A 237 8.20 -4.33 5.50
CA PHE A 237 7.85 -5.08 4.30
C PHE A 237 8.95 -5.01 3.24
N VAL A 238 8.93 -6.01 2.37
CA VAL A 238 9.69 -6.03 1.12
C VAL A 238 8.70 -6.05 -0.03
N VAL A 239 8.93 -5.17 -1.00
CA VAL A 239 8.12 -5.07 -2.21
C VAL A 239 8.99 -5.35 -3.43
N GLU A 240 8.49 -6.25 -4.25
CA GLU A 240 9.16 -6.85 -5.37
C GLU A 240 8.23 -6.80 -6.59
N ARG A 241 8.78 -6.71 -7.80
CA ARG A 241 7.99 -6.83 -9.03
C ARG A 241 8.50 -8.00 -9.87
N PHE A 242 7.56 -8.77 -10.38
CA PHE A 242 7.79 -9.80 -11.39
C PHE A 242 7.13 -9.37 -12.69
N ASP A 243 7.92 -9.24 -13.74
CA ASP A 243 7.45 -9.23 -15.12
C ASP A 243 7.53 -10.66 -15.63
N ILE A 244 6.40 -11.30 -15.88
CA ILE A 244 6.30 -12.70 -16.30
C ILE A 244 5.89 -12.71 -17.77
N PHE A 245 6.69 -13.33 -18.63
CA PHE A 245 6.48 -13.31 -20.07
C PHE A 245 5.73 -14.53 -20.60
N LYS A 246 5.80 -15.66 -19.89
CA LYS A 246 5.09 -16.89 -20.28
C LYS A 246 4.73 -17.80 -19.11
N ALA A 247 5.71 -18.21 -18.31
CA ALA A 247 5.49 -19.04 -17.15
C ALA A 247 6.65 -18.86 -16.16
N LEU A 248 6.35 -18.94 -14.87
CA LEU A 248 7.35 -18.79 -13.82
C LEU A 248 6.97 -19.63 -12.62
N HIS A 249 7.90 -20.46 -12.15
CA HIS A 249 7.82 -21.07 -10.83
C HIS A 249 8.51 -20.15 -9.82
N ILE A 250 7.82 -19.84 -8.72
CA ILE A 250 8.33 -19.01 -7.64
C ILE A 250 8.48 -19.89 -6.39
N ALA A 251 9.70 -19.91 -5.84
CA ALA A 251 9.96 -20.61 -4.60
C ALA A 251 9.15 -19.99 -3.43
N PRO A 252 8.46 -20.80 -2.61
CA PRO A 252 7.82 -20.33 -1.39
C PRO A 252 8.81 -19.74 -0.39
N ILE A 253 8.28 -18.95 0.55
CA ILE A 253 9.04 -18.35 1.64
C ILE A 253 8.43 -18.83 2.95
N PRO A 254 8.96 -19.89 3.58
CA PRO A 254 8.36 -20.46 4.79
C PRO A 254 8.27 -19.48 5.98
N LYS A 255 9.10 -18.43 5.98
CA LYS A 255 9.11 -17.38 7.01
C LYS A 255 8.16 -16.21 6.72
N SER A 256 7.42 -16.21 5.61
CA SER A 256 6.55 -15.09 5.26
C SER A 256 5.40 -15.50 4.34
N PHE A 257 4.21 -14.97 4.62
CA PHE A 257 3.15 -14.87 3.61
C PHE A 257 3.63 -14.09 2.37
N GLN A 258 2.89 -14.21 1.27
CA GLN A 258 3.14 -13.45 0.05
C GLN A 258 1.83 -12.87 -0.48
N ILE A 259 1.73 -11.54 -0.59
CA ILE A 259 0.63 -10.87 -1.28
C ILE A 259 1.05 -10.61 -2.72
N TYR A 260 0.19 -10.96 -3.67
CA TYR A 260 0.37 -10.66 -5.09
C TYR A 260 -0.72 -9.70 -5.56
N TYR A 261 -0.32 -8.59 -6.18
CA TYR A 261 -1.22 -7.65 -6.85
C TYR A 261 -0.88 -7.60 -8.34
N CYS A 262 -1.87 -7.73 -9.21
CA CYS A 262 -1.64 -7.65 -10.65
C CYS A 262 -1.75 -6.21 -11.16
N LEU A 263 -0.66 -5.74 -11.76
CA LEU A 263 -0.59 -4.43 -12.40
C LEU A 263 -1.08 -4.48 -13.86
N GLU A 264 -0.63 -5.48 -14.62
CA GLU A 264 -0.86 -5.56 -16.07
C GLU A 264 -0.91 -7.01 -16.55
N GLY A 265 -1.56 -7.22 -17.70
CA GLY A 265 -1.65 -8.52 -18.35
C GLY A 265 -2.52 -9.51 -17.59
N GLU A 266 -2.36 -10.78 -17.89
CA GLU A 266 -3.17 -11.85 -17.29
C GLU A 266 -2.39 -13.16 -17.23
N ALA A 267 -2.69 -13.96 -16.21
CA ALA A 267 -2.13 -15.29 -16.05
C ALA A 267 -3.08 -16.20 -15.26
N GLN A 268 -2.77 -17.49 -15.21
CA GLN A 268 -3.19 -18.37 -14.14
C GLN A 268 -2.14 -18.30 -13.02
N ILE A 269 -2.59 -18.13 -11.79
CA ILE A 269 -1.79 -18.29 -10.57
C ILE A 269 -2.17 -19.62 -9.93
N GLY A 270 -1.20 -20.54 -9.87
CA GLY A 270 -1.30 -21.86 -9.26
C GLY A 270 -0.63 -21.88 -7.89
N VAL A 271 -1.28 -22.46 -6.89
CA VAL A 271 -0.72 -22.67 -5.54
C VAL A 271 -1.11 -24.07 -5.08
N ASP A 272 -0.12 -24.93 -4.82
CA ASP A 272 -0.32 -26.30 -4.35
C ASP A 272 -1.34 -27.11 -5.19
N GLY A 273 -1.32 -26.89 -6.51
CA GLY A 273 -2.22 -27.54 -7.48
C GLY A 273 -3.59 -26.87 -7.64
N HIS A 274 -3.90 -25.80 -6.91
CA HIS A 274 -5.10 -24.99 -7.11
C HIS A 274 -4.81 -23.79 -8.00
N GLU A 275 -5.59 -23.60 -9.07
CA GLU A 275 -5.39 -22.52 -10.02
C GLU A 275 -6.53 -21.49 -9.99
N GLU A 276 -6.18 -20.21 -10.11
CA GLU A 276 -7.11 -19.13 -10.40
C GLU A 276 -6.56 -18.17 -11.43
N ARG A 277 -7.44 -17.44 -12.12
CA ARG A 277 -7.03 -16.35 -13.02
C ARG A 277 -6.63 -15.12 -12.21
N ILE A 278 -5.49 -14.53 -12.55
CA ILE A 278 -5.06 -13.23 -12.05
C ILE A 278 -5.05 -12.21 -13.20
N GLU A 279 -5.72 -11.09 -12.99
CA GLU A 279 -5.85 -9.97 -13.95
C GLU A 279 -5.74 -8.63 -13.20
N PRO A 280 -5.56 -7.49 -13.90
CA PRO A 280 -5.23 -6.22 -13.26
C PRO A 280 -6.27 -5.80 -12.23
N GLY A 281 -5.78 -5.31 -11.08
CA GLY A 281 -6.66 -4.96 -9.97
C GLY A 281 -7.10 -6.16 -9.12
N MET A 282 -6.59 -7.37 -9.35
CA MET A 282 -6.79 -8.50 -8.42
C MET A 282 -5.63 -8.63 -7.43
N THR A 283 -6.00 -8.95 -6.19
CA THR A 283 -5.08 -9.16 -5.07
C THR A 283 -5.25 -10.55 -4.49
N TYR A 284 -4.14 -11.25 -4.27
CA TYR A 284 -4.08 -12.59 -3.72
C TYR A 284 -3.18 -12.62 -2.48
N LEU A 285 -3.63 -13.27 -1.41
CA LEU A 285 -2.77 -13.65 -0.28
C LEU A 285 -2.45 -15.13 -0.38
N ILE A 286 -1.17 -15.45 -0.39
CA ILE A 286 -0.64 -16.81 -0.36
C ILE A 286 -0.04 -17.06 1.03
N PRO A 287 -0.53 -18.08 1.78
CA PRO A 287 0.01 -18.46 3.07
C PRO A 287 1.49 -18.87 3.01
N ALA A 288 2.24 -18.66 4.08
CA ALA A 288 3.63 -19.08 4.17
C ALA A 288 3.83 -20.60 4.04
N ALA A 289 2.83 -21.40 4.44
CA ALA A 289 2.85 -22.87 4.34
C ALA A 289 2.70 -23.42 2.91
N CYS A 290 2.50 -22.57 1.88
CA CYS A 290 2.45 -23.04 0.51
C CYS A 290 3.74 -23.76 0.10
N LYS A 291 3.62 -24.76 -0.78
CA LYS A 291 4.74 -25.57 -1.28
C LYS A 291 5.14 -25.19 -2.70
N THR A 292 4.19 -24.73 -3.52
CA THR A 292 4.47 -24.22 -4.86
C THR A 292 3.68 -22.95 -5.15
N ILE A 293 4.29 -22.08 -5.95
CA ILE A 293 3.62 -20.92 -6.54
C ILE A 293 4.02 -20.89 -8.01
N ASP A 294 3.05 -20.98 -8.89
CA ASP A 294 3.27 -21.07 -10.33
C ASP A 294 2.45 -19.99 -11.04
N PHE A 295 3.05 -19.36 -12.03
CA PHE A 295 2.35 -18.46 -12.94
C PHE A 295 2.42 -19.02 -14.35
N ASN A 296 1.29 -18.98 -15.06
CA ASN A 296 1.22 -19.34 -16.48
C ASN A 296 0.41 -18.28 -17.24
N GLY A 297 1.11 -17.48 -18.04
CA GLY A 297 0.59 -16.35 -18.78
C GLY A 297 1.61 -15.22 -18.89
N LYS A 298 1.13 -14.05 -19.32
CA LYS A 298 1.94 -12.84 -19.45
C LYS A 298 1.35 -11.77 -18.56
N CYS A 299 1.97 -11.51 -17.42
CA CYS A 299 1.49 -10.53 -16.47
C CYS A 299 2.64 -9.80 -15.77
N ARG A 300 2.32 -8.65 -15.19
CA ARG A 300 3.18 -7.91 -14.28
C ARG A 300 2.52 -7.89 -12.92
N VAL A 301 3.21 -8.41 -11.91
CA VAL A 301 2.69 -8.49 -10.54
C VAL A 301 3.66 -7.87 -9.55
N ILE A 302 3.10 -7.30 -8.49
CA ILE A 302 3.85 -6.92 -7.29
C ILE A 302 3.73 -8.04 -6.28
N ARG A 303 4.84 -8.42 -5.67
CA ARG A 303 4.88 -9.28 -4.49
C ARG A 303 5.22 -8.46 -3.25
N ILE A 304 4.43 -8.62 -2.20
CA ILE A 304 4.68 -8.03 -0.87
C ILE A 304 4.85 -9.16 0.12
N ARG A 305 5.86 -9.05 0.97
CA ARG A 305 6.19 -10.04 2.00
C ARG A 305 6.85 -9.35 3.19
N LEU A 306 7.00 -10.09 4.28
CA LEU A 306 7.82 -9.66 5.41
C LEU A 306 9.31 -9.67 5.02
N PRO A 307 10.12 -8.79 5.64
CA PRO A 307 11.57 -8.92 5.59
C PRO A 307 11.98 -10.24 6.23
N CYS A 308 12.92 -10.95 5.60
CA CYS A 308 13.56 -12.08 6.26
C CYS A 308 14.47 -11.50 7.33
N VAL A 309 14.11 -11.63 8.61
CA VAL A 309 15.02 -11.30 9.70
C VAL A 309 16.17 -12.33 9.65
N ALA A 310 17.40 -11.83 9.55
CA ALA A 310 18.61 -12.64 9.58
C ALA A 310 18.81 -13.26 10.97
#